data_AF-A0A5C6XLY8-F1
#
_entry.id   AF-A0A5C6XLY8-F1
#
_cell.length_a   1.000
_cell.length_b   1.000
_cell.length_c   1.000
_cell.angle_alpha   90.00
_cell.angle_beta   90.00
_cell.angle_gamma   90.00
#
_symmetry.space_group_name_H-M   'P 1'
#
loop_
_entity.id
_entity.type
_entity.pdbx_description
1 polymer ?
#
loop_
_entity_poly.entity_id
_entity_poly.type
_entity_poly.pdbx_seq_one_letter_code
_entity_poly.pdbx_strand_id
1 'polypeptide(L)'
;MAKLRSLSTAFWSDPFIEDLPPKQKLLFIYLITNEKTNMLGIYESSNKKISFETGLTIDEVFNALEAFQRVQKVKRIGNYIVLVNFMKHQNYNTNMKKSAIDTYNNLPNVLKNNDLEVSKSKPIEGFVTLSNHYGMVRKVEVEYESKVEYESKDEEEEKTDIFTDIQILKYTYLENERLVNAFCKKQKIEKTELAKKLIDFNEELESKGSFSKTQEDYNSHFLSWFRISGTKPNYKQTQLTTVHSNR
;
A
#
# COMPACT_ATOMS: atom_id res chain seq x y z
N MET A 1 13.86 -20.37 -23.31
CA MET A 1 13.93 -21.41 -22.25
C MET A 1 12.88 -21.08 -21.20
N ALA A 2 12.10 -22.04 -20.73
CA ALA A 2 11.07 -21.78 -19.73
C ALA A 2 11.68 -21.38 -18.39
N LYS A 3 11.12 -20.38 -17.71
CA LYS A 3 11.47 -20.06 -16.32
C LYS A 3 10.61 -20.93 -15.41
N LEU A 4 11.24 -21.79 -14.62
CA LEU A 4 10.55 -22.63 -13.63
C LEU A 4 10.73 -22.02 -12.25
N ARG A 5 9.66 -22.04 -11.46
CA ARG A 5 9.68 -21.63 -10.07
C ARG A 5 9.08 -22.73 -9.21
N SER A 6 9.82 -23.18 -8.21
CA SER A 6 9.28 -24.06 -7.17
C SER A 6 8.68 -23.22 -6.04
N LEU A 7 7.59 -23.73 -5.48
CA LEU A 7 7.02 -23.25 -4.24
C LEU A 7 7.25 -24.33 -3.18
N SER A 8 7.74 -23.93 -2.00
CA SER A 8 7.88 -24.87 -0.88
C SER A 8 6.50 -25.38 -0.47
N THR A 9 6.35 -26.68 -0.22
CA THR A 9 5.10 -27.25 0.28
C THR A 9 4.74 -26.73 1.67
N ALA A 10 5.74 -26.30 2.46
CA ALA A 10 5.56 -25.64 3.74
C ALA A 10 4.83 -24.28 3.63
N PHE A 11 4.66 -23.75 2.41
CA PHE A 11 3.84 -22.57 2.14
C PHE A 11 2.45 -22.68 2.77
N TRP A 12 1.81 -23.85 2.69
CA TRP A 12 0.46 -24.08 3.20
C TRP A 12 0.38 -24.11 4.73
N SER A 13 1.51 -24.26 5.41
CA SER A 13 1.61 -24.32 6.87
C SER A 13 2.21 -23.05 7.48
N ASP A 14 2.42 -21.99 6.67
CA ASP A 14 2.83 -20.68 7.19
C ASP A 14 1.60 -20.02 7.84
N PRO A 15 1.65 -19.61 9.12
CA PRO A 15 0.47 -19.07 9.82
C PRO A 15 -0.16 -17.87 9.11
N PHE A 16 0.66 -16.99 8.52
CA PHE A 16 0.13 -15.87 7.74
C PHE A 16 -0.64 -16.37 6.53
N ILE A 17 -0.17 -17.42 5.86
CA ILE A 17 -0.87 -18.01 4.71
C ILE A 17 -2.15 -18.72 5.16
N GLU A 18 -2.14 -19.45 6.28
CA GLU A 18 -3.32 -20.15 6.81
C GLU A 18 -4.51 -19.20 6.99
N ASP A 19 -4.26 -18.02 7.57
CA ASP A 19 -5.25 -16.99 7.87
C ASP A 19 -5.78 -16.24 6.63
N LEU A 20 -5.15 -16.41 5.46
CA LEU A 20 -5.60 -15.71 4.25
C LEU A 20 -6.87 -16.32 3.66
N PRO A 21 -7.83 -15.48 3.21
CA PRO A 21 -8.92 -15.93 2.35
C PRO A 21 -8.41 -16.54 1.03
N PRO A 22 -9.17 -17.44 0.37
CA PRO A 22 -8.73 -18.11 -0.85
C PRO A 22 -8.25 -17.18 -1.97
N LYS A 23 -8.92 -16.04 -2.19
CA LYS A 23 -8.51 -15.03 -3.19
C LYS A 23 -7.16 -14.39 -2.85
N GLN A 24 -6.90 -14.15 -1.56
CA GLN A 24 -5.63 -13.60 -1.11
C GLN A 24 -4.50 -14.64 -1.17
N LYS A 25 -4.79 -15.93 -0.88
CA LYS A 25 -3.87 -17.05 -1.12
C LYS A 25 -3.47 -17.12 -2.59
N LEU A 26 -4.45 -17.09 -3.50
CA LEU A 26 -4.22 -17.06 -4.95
C LEU A 26 -3.33 -15.89 -5.34
N LEU A 27 -3.64 -14.68 -4.87
CA LEU A 27 -2.85 -13.50 -5.17
C LEU A 27 -1.41 -13.65 -4.66
N PHE A 28 -1.22 -14.10 -3.41
CA PHE A 28 0.11 -14.26 -2.86
C PHE A 28 0.93 -15.30 -3.63
N ILE A 29 0.32 -16.44 -3.99
CA ILE A 29 0.91 -17.45 -4.88
C ILE A 29 1.33 -16.80 -6.20
N TYR A 30 0.45 -16.04 -6.84
CA TYR A 30 0.74 -15.33 -8.07
C TYR A 30 1.93 -14.37 -7.92
N LEU A 31 1.98 -13.60 -6.84
CA LEU A 31 3.09 -12.69 -6.57
C LEU A 31 4.43 -13.45 -6.48
N ILE A 32 4.44 -14.64 -5.88
CA ILE A 32 5.64 -15.49 -5.82
C ILE A 32 5.77 -16.49 -6.97
N THR A 33 4.96 -16.44 -8.04
CA THR A 33 5.10 -17.38 -9.17
C THR A 33 5.08 -16.75 -10.57
N ASN A 34 4.62 -15.51 -10.74
CA ASN A 34 4.54 -14.84 -12.05
C ASN A 34 5.89 -14.71 -12.78
N GLU A 35 5.82 -14.49 -14.10
CA GLU A 35 6.94 -14.45 -15.05
C GLU A 35 8.00 -13.37 -14.76
N LYS A 36 7.58 -12.27 -14.13
CA LYS A 36 8.41 -11.09 -13.90
C LYS A 36 9.21 -11.18 -12.61
N THR A 37 8.84 -12.09 -11.71
CA THR A 37 9.56 -12.17 -10.45
C THR A 37 10.98 -12.67 -10.68
N ASN A 38 11.93 -11.92 -10.16
CA ASN A 38 13.36 -12.18 -10.33
C ASN A 38 13.97 -12.77 -9.06
N MET A 39 15.29 -12.89 -9.07
CA MET A 39 16.09 -13.44 -7.96
C MET A 39 16.02 -12.63 -6.66
N LEU A 40 15.38 -11.46 -6.64
CA LEU A 40 15.20 -10.65 -5.42
C LEU A 40 13.74 -10.59 -4.97
N GLY A 41 12.80 -11.06 -5.79
CA GLY A 41 11.38 -10.84 -5.54
C GLY A 41 10.95 -9.39 -5.79
N ILE A 42 11.67 -8.66 -6.64
CA ILE A 42 11.44 -7.22 -6.89
C ILE A 42 11.13 -6.99 -8.36
N TYR A 43 9.93 -6.55 -8.70
CA TYR A 43 9.56 -6.40 -10.11
C TYR A 43 8.41 -5.42 -10.31
N GLU A 44 8.32 -4.85 -11.51
CA GLU A 44 7.24 -3.94 -11.87
C GLU A 44 5.98 -4.70 -12.29
N SER A 45 4.86 -4.46 -11.62
CA SER A 45 3.56 -4.97 -12.02
C SER A 45 2.43 -4.03 -11.59
N SER A 46 1.56 -3.68 -12.53
CA SER A 46 0.39 -2.85 -12.26
C SER A 46 -0.77 -3.71 -11.75
N ASN A 47 -1.68 -3.11 -10.97
CA ASN A 47 -2.88 -3.81 -10.49
C ASN A 47 -3.72 -4.36 -11.65
N LYS A 48 -3.75 -3.65 -12.79
CA LYS A 48 -4.43 -4.09 -14.01
C LYS A 48 -3.87 -5.42 -14.56
N LYS A 49 -2.53 -5.57 -14.62
CA LYS A 49 -1.90 -6.81 -15.10
C LYS A 49 -2.19 -7.97 -14.15
N ILE A 50 -2.08 -7.72 -12.85
CA ILE A 50 -2.36 -8.74 -11.81
C ILE A 50 -3.83 -9.17 -11.88
N SER A 51 -4.76 -8.21 -11.95
CA SER A 51 -6.19 -8.46 -12.10
C SER A 51 -6.48 -9.31 -13.34
N PHE A 52 -5.93 -8.94 -14.50
CA PHE A 52 -6.07 -9.70 -15.73
C PHE A 52 -5.55 -11.14 -15.62
N GLU A 53 -4.37 -11.35 -15.01
CA GLU A 53 -3.75 -12.68 -14.93
C GLU A 53 -4.34 -13.60 -13.85
N THR A 54 -4.93 -13.01 -12.79
CA THR A 54 -5.50 -13.76 -11.67
C THR A 54 -7.01 -13.92 -11.75
N GLY A 55 -7.69 -13.11 -12.56
CA GLY A 55 -9.16 -13.02 -12.60
C GLY A 55 -9.78 -12.28 -11.42
N LEU A 56 -8.97 -11.76 -10.49
CA LEU A 56 -9.43 -10.90 -9.40
C LEU A 56 -9.80 -9.52 -9.93
N THR A 57 -10.71 -8.82 -9.27
CA THR A 57 -10.99 -7.42 -9.59
C THR A 57 -9.80 -6.54 -9.22
N ILE A 58 -9.69 -5.36 -9.84
CA ILE A 58 -8.62 -4.40 -9.51
C ILE A 58 -8.66 -4.02 -8.02
N ASP A 59 -9.86 -3.89 -7.45
CA ASP A 59 -10.06 -3.54 -6.04
C ASP A 59 -9.63 -4.68 -5.11
N GLU A 60 -9.96 -5.93 -5.45
CA GLU A 60 -9.49 -7.11 -4.70
C GLU A 60 -7.97 -7.19 -4.66
N VAL A 61 -7.33 -6.97 -5.82
CA VAL A 61 -5.87 -6.92 -5.93
C VAL A 61 -5.31 -5.80 -5.05
N PHE A 62 -5.83 -4.59 -5.19
CA PHE A 62 -5.37 -3.43 -4.45
C PHE A 62 -5.49 -3.64 -2.93
N ASN A 63 -6.68 -4.02 -2.45
CA ASN A 63 -6.96 -4.22 -1.03
C ASN A 63 -6.08 -5.32 -0.42
N ALA A 64 -5.88 -6.42 -1.14
CA ALA A 64 -5.02 -7.50 -0.66
C ALA A 64 -3.54 -7.09 -0.60
N LEU A 65 -3.05 -6.34 -1.59
CA LEU A 65 -1.68 -5.81 -1.57
C LEU A 65 -1.45 -4.81 -0.41
N GLU A 66 -2.43 -3.95 -0.13
CA GLU A 66 -2.40 -3.05 1.02
C GLU A 66 -2.39 -3.84 2.34
N ALA A 67 -3.21 -4.89 2.46
CA ALA A 67 -3.20 -5.77 3.62
C ALA A 67 -1.81 -6.43 3.81
N PHE A 68 -1.24 -6.98 2.74
CA PHE A 68 0.10 -7.58 2.76
C PHE A 68 1.19 -6.56 3.10
N GLN A 69 1.01 -5.30 2.71
CA GLN A 69 1.92 -4.21 3.05
C GLN A 69 1.87 -3.85 4.53
N ARG A 70 0.66 -3.76 5.12
CA ARG A 70 0.49 -3.50 6.56
C ARG A 70 1.17 -4.56 7.43
N VAL A 71 1.05 -5.84 7.06
CA VAL A 71 1.73 -6.94 7.75
C VAL A 71 3.16 -7.19 7.28
N GLN A 72 3.73 -6.24 6.51
CA GLN A 72 5.13 -6.25 6.04
C GLN A 72 5.54 -7.52 5.27
N LYS A 73 4.61 -8.14 4.54
CA LYS A 73 4.88 -9.27 3.62
C LYS A 73 5.21 -8.79 2.21
N VAL A 74 4.69 -7.62 1.82
CA VAL A 74 4.94 -6.96 0.52
C VAL A 74 5.26 -5.48 0.78
N LYS A 75 6.08 -4.84 -0.07
CA LYS A 75 6.19 -3.38 -0.14
C LYS A 75 5.90 -2.90 -1.55
N ARG A 76 5.24 -1.75 -1.67
CA ARG A 76 4.97 -1.04 -2.93
C ARG A 76 5.84 0.20 -3.02
N ILE A 77 6.59 0.33 -4.12
CA ILE A 77 7.38 1.53 -4.44
C ILE A 77 7.02 1.93 -5.88
N GLY A 78 6.08 2.87 -6.01
CA GLY A 78 5.45 3.13 -7.31
C GLY A 78 4.76 1.86 -7.85
N ASN A 79 5.09 1.47 -9.08
CA ASN A 79 4.58 0.24 -9.69
C ASN A 79 5.40 -1.02 -9.35
N TYR A 80 6.41 -0.90 -8.48
CA TYR A 80 7.23 -2.05 -8.08
C TYR A 80 6.64 -2.77 -6.89
N ILE A 81 6.64 -4.09 -6.98
CA ILE A 81 6.38 -5.02 -5.90
C ILE A 81 7.73 -5.46 -5.35
N VAL A 82 7.88 -5.39 -4.03
CA VAL A 82 9.02 -5.94 -3.29
C VAL A 82 8.49 -6.98 -2.33
N LEU A 83 8.84 -8.25 -2.55
CA LEU A 83 8.46 -9.36 -1.68
C LEU A 83 9.40 -9.45 -0.49
N VAL A 84 8.87 -9.20 0.72
CA VAL A 84 9.68 -9.21 1.94
C VAL A 84 10.03 -10.66 2.29
N ASN A 85 11.27 -10.88 2.75
CA ASN A 85 11.82 -12.20 3.06
C ASN A 85 11.85 -13.20 1.89
N PHE A 86 11.53 -12.79 0.64
CA PHE A 86 11.48 -13.69 -0.50
C PHE A 86 12.77 -14.50 -0.66
N MET A 87 13.93 -13.84 -0.56
CA MET A 87 15.24 -14.49 -0.70
C MET A 87 15.50 -15.58 0.37
N LYS A 88 14.89 -15.48 1.56
CA LYS A 88 15.03 -16.48 2.63
C LYS A 88 14.23 -17.75 2.35
N HIS A 89 13.20 -17.66 1.51
CA HIS A 89 12.29 -18.77 1.19
C HIS A 89 12.60 -19.44 -0.16
N GLN A 90 13.77 -19.16 -0.77
CA GLN A 90 14.19 -19.78 -2.02
C GLN A 90 15.53 -20.49 -1.84
N ASN A 91 15.76 -21.53 -2.64
CA ASN A 91 17.01 -22.29 -2.62
C ASN A 91 17.99 -21.75 -3.67
N TYR A 92 18.95 -20.91 -3.25
CA TYR A 92 19.95 -20.30 -4.15
C TYR A 92 21.24 -21.09 -4.19
N ASN A 93 21.59 -21.58 -5.39
CA ASN A 93 22.96 -21.98 -5.69
C ASN A 93 23.87 -20.75 -5.94
N THR A 94 25.19 -20.97 -6.01
CA THR A 94 26.17 -19.88 -6.20
C THR A 94 25.93 -19.02 -7.45
N ASN A 95 25.48 -19.60 -8.55
CA ASN A 95 25.18 -18.85 -9.78
C ASN A 95 23.92 -17.99 -9.62
N MET A 96 22.90 -18.50 -8.94
CA MET A 96 21.71 -17.72 -8.60
C MET A 96 22.05 -16.56 -7.65
N LYS A 97 22.96 -16.75 -6.69
CA LYS A 97 23.44 -15.66 -5.82
C LYS A 97 24.14 -14.56 -6.63
N LYS A 98 25.00 -14.92 -7.58
CA LYS A 98 25.62 -13.95 -8.52
C LYS A 98 24.56 -13.22 -9.35
N SER A 99 23.54 -13.94 -9.83
CA SER A 99 22.42 -13.38 -10.58
C SER A 99 21.54 -12.46 -9.73
N ALA A 100 21.38 -12.73 -8.43
CA ALA A 100 20.70 -11.84 -7.49
C ALA A 100 21.46 -10.51 -7.33
N ILE A 101 22.80 -10.57 -7.22
CA ILE A 101 23.65 -9.36 -7.17
C ILE A 101 23.55 -8.57 -8.48
N ASP A 102 23.57 -9.24 -9.64
CA ASP A 102 23.29 -8.57 -10.92
C ASP A 102 21.94 -7.89 -10.96
N THR A 103 20.92 -8.62 -10.50
CA THR A 103 19.56 -8.11 -10.46
C THR A 103 19.53 -6.82 -9.64
N TYR A 104 20.18 -6.81 -8.47
CA TYR A 104 20.27 -5.63 -7.60
C TYR A 104 20.97 -4.46 -8.29
N ASN A 105 22.13 -4.70 -8.90
CA ASN A 105 22.91 -3.66 -9.56
C ASN A 105 22.15 -2.99 -10.72
N ASN A 106 21.29 -3.76 -11.39
CA ASN A 106 20.44 -3.30 -12.49
C ASN A 106 19.09 -2.71 -12.03
N LEU A 107 18.79 -2.70 -10.73
CA LEU A 107 17.56 -2.05 -10.24
C LEU A 107 17.64 -0.53 -10.42
N PRO A 108 16.48 0.14 -10.66
CA PRO A 108 16.35 1.58 -10.51
C PRO A 108 16.92 2.09 -9.19
N ASN A 109 17.55 3.27 -9.20
CA ASN A 109 18.16 3.87 -8.01
C ASN A 109 17.18 4.02 -6.83
N VAL A 110 15.89 4.28 -7.11
CA VAL A 110 14.84 4.38 -6.08
C VAL A 110 14.58 3.09 -5.32
N LEU A 111 15.02 1.93 -5.83
CA LEU A 111 14.88 0.61 -5.20
C LEU A 111 16.21 0.10 -4.61
N LYS A 112 17.30 0.81 -4.88
CA LYS A 112 18.63 0.50 -4.36
C LYS A 112 18.87 1.29 -3.09
N ASN A 113 19.70 0.72 -2.22
CA ASN A 113 20.24 1.43 -1.10
C ASN A 113 21.70 1.79 -1.41
N ASN A 114 22.01 3.09 -1.40
CA ASN A 114 23.34 3.60 -1.72
C ASN A 114 24.40 3.13 -0.73
N ASP A 115 24.01 2.74 0.48
CA ASP A 115 24.90 2.27 1.54
C ASP A 115 25.23 0.77 1.41
N LEU A 116 24.62 0.06 0.46
CA LEU A 116 24.87 -1.37 0.24
C LEU A 116 25.86 -1.58 -0.91
N GLU A 117 27.09 -1.94 -0.55
CA GLU A 117 28.07 -2.44 -1.51
C GLU A 117 27.99 -3.96 -1.62
N VAL A 118 27.67 -4.44 -2.83
CA VAL A 118 27.60 -5.88 -3.13
C VAL A 118 28.41 -6.20 -4.38
N SER A 119 29.22 -7.25 -4.30
CA SER A 119 30.11 -7.64 -5.39
C SER A 119 29.99 -9.12 -5.74
N LYS A 120 30.04 -9.40 -7.06
CA LYS A 120 30.10 -10.76 -7.60
C LYS A 120 31.37 -11.52 -7.23
N SER A 121 32.46 -10.82 -6.88
CA SER A 121 33.69 -11.47 -6.44
C SER A 121 33.52 -12.16 -5.08
N LYS A 122 32.56 -11.69 -4.26
CA LYS A 122 32.18 -12.27 -2.98
C LYS A 122 30.67 -12.56 -2.93
N PRO A 123 30.19 -13.55 -3.72
CA PRO A 123 28.76 -13.71 -3.98
C PRO A 123 27.96 -14.20 -2.77
N ILE A 124 28.61 -14.89 -1.82
CA ILE A 124 27.96 -15.35 -0.58
C ILE A 124 27.70 -14.16 0.35
N GLU A 125 28.72 -13.34 0.59
CA GLU A 125 28.65 -12.14 1.43
C GLU A 125 27.64 -11.14 0.87
N GLY A 126 27.75 -10.80 -0.43
CA GLY A 126 26.81 -9.90 -1.09
C GLY A 126 25.37 -10.40 -1.04
N PHE A 127 25.15 -11.71 -1.21
CA PHE A 127 23.81 -12.29 -1.09
C PHE A 127 23.25 -12.20 0.33
N VAL A 128 24.06 -12.46 1.36
CA VAL A 128 23.64 -12.32 2.76
C VAL A 128 23.27 -10.87 3.08
N THR A 129 24.06 -9.90 2.62
CA THR A 129 23.76 -8.47 2.74
C THR A 129 22.41 -8.12 2.14
N LEU A 130 22.14 -8.54 0.90
CA LEU A 130 20.84 -8.31 0.25
C LEU A 130 19.69 -9.01 0.95
N SER A 131 19.88 -10.29 1.33
CA SER A 131 18.86 -11.08 2.02
C SER A 131 18.50 -10.50 3.38
N ASN A 132 19.45 -9.90 4.09
CA ASN A 132 19.21 -9.21 5.34
C ASN A 132 18.46 -7.90 5.08
N HIS A 133 18.93 -7.08 4.14
CA HIS A 133 18.29 -5.80 3.82
C HIS A 133 16.81 -5.95 3.42
N TYR A 134 16.51 -6.87 2.50
CA TYR A 134 15.13 -7.12 2.06
C TYR A 134 14.34 -8.07 2.99
N GLY A 135 14.99 -8.57 4.04
CA GLY A 135 14.39 -9.43 5.07
C GLY A 135 14.12 -8.73 6.41
N MET A 136 14.47 -7.45 6.56
CA MET A 136 14.19 -6.69 7.79
C MET A 136 12.74 -6.20 7.81
N VAL A 137 11.96 -6.82 8.70
CA VAL A 137 10.67 -6.34 9.20
C VAL A 137 11.00 -5.48 10.43
N ARG A 138 10.64 -4.19 10.46
CA ARG A 138 10.65 -3.46 11.75
C ARG A 138 9.55 -4.10 12.58
N LYS A 139 9.87 -4.74 13.71
CA LYS A 139 8.87 -5.31 14.63
C LYS A 139 7.81 -4.24 14.91
N VAL A 140 6.62 -4.44 14.36
CA VAL A 140 5.40 -3.84 14.87
C VAL A 140 4.64 -5.03 15.42
N GLU A 141 4.59 -5.13 16.74
CA GLU A 141 3.72 -6.08 17.42
C GLU A 141 2.29 -5.62 17.15
N VAL A 142 1.57 -6.34 16.29
CA VAL A 142 0.13 -6.19 16.13
C VAL A 142 -0.47 -7.49 16.61
N GLU A 143 -1.09 -7.44 17.78
CA GLU A 143 -1.94 -8.52 18.29
C GLU A 143 -3.11 -8.71 17.33
N TYR A 144 -3.21 -9.92 16.78
CA TYR A 144 -4.37 -10.34 16.00
C TYR A 144 -5.34 -11.06 16.93
N GLU A 145 -6.53 -10.49 17.10
CA GLU A 145 -7.64 -11.17 17.74
C GLU A 145 -8.74 -11.52 16.72
N SER A 146 -9.10 -12.81 16.76
CA SER A 146 -10.41 -13.42 16.50
C SER A 146 -10.84 -13.86 15.07
N LYS A 147 -11.02 -15.19 15.00
CA LYS A 147 -12.12 -16.00 14.43
C LYS A 147 -12.99 -15.38 13.33
N VAL A 148 -13.05 -16.06 12.19
CA VAL A 148 -14.25 -16.08 11.35
C VAL A 148 -14.50 -17.52 10.86
N GLU A 149 -15.65 -18.07 11.26
CA GLU A 149 -16.23 -19.30 10.71
C GLU A 149 -16.79 -19.01 9.31
N TYR A 150 -16.49 -19.90 8.36
CA TYR A 150 -17.01 -19.83 7.00
C TYR A 150 -18.38 -20.50 6.93
N GLU A 151 -19.42 -19.75 6.58
CA GLU A 151 -20.58 -20.33 5.93
C GLU A 151 -21.00 -19.48 4.73
N SER A 152 -21.10 -20.15 3.59
CA SER A 152 -21.42 -19.59 2.29
C SER A 152 -22.94 -19.60 2.06
N LYS A 153 -23.53 -18.44 1.73
CA LYS A 153 -24.61 -18.27 0.74
C LYS A 153 -25.04 -16.80 0.58
N ASP A 154 -25.13 -16.41 -0.69
CA ASP A 154 -25.99 -15.42 -1.38
C ASP A 154 -26.30 -14.04 -0.76
N GLU A 155 -25.96 -13.02 -1.56
CA GLU A 155 -26.52 -11.66 -1.70
C GLU A 155 -27.29 -11.04 -0.51
N GLU A 156 -26.61 -10.20 0.28
CA GLU A 156 -27.10 -8.90 0.77
C GLU A 156 -25.89 -8.08 1.32
N GLU A 157 -25.77 -6.80 0.91
CA GLU A 157 -24.66 -5.90 1.28
C GLU A 157 -24.65 -5.60 2.79
N GLU A 158 -23.85 -6.35 3.56
CA GLU A 158 -23.56 -6.01 4.95
C GLU A 158 -22.37 -5.03 5.00
N LYS A 159 -22.67 -3.77 5.36
CA LYS A 159 -21.65 -2.71 5.54
C LYS A 159 -20.83 -3.00 6.79
N THR A 160 -19.69 -3.64 6.61
CA THR A 160 -18.65 -3.71 7.64
C THR A 160 -17.90 -2.37 7.74
N ASP A 161 -17.69 -1.88 8.97
CA ASP A 161 -16.94 -0.65 9.27
C ASP A 161 -15.43 -0.80 8.94
N ILE A 162 -15.08 -0.60 7.67
CA ILE A 162 -13.69 -0.68 7.19
C ILE A 162 -12.99 0.65 7.43
N PHE A 163 -12.10 0.69 8.43
CA PHE A 163 -11.20 1.83 8.65
C PHE A 163 -10.13 1.90 7.55
N THR A 164 -10.12 3.00 6.81
CA THR A 164 -9.25 3.28 5.65
C THR A 164 -8.36 4.49 5.97
N ASP A 165 -7.14 4.52 5.42
CA ASP A 165 -6.24 5.66 5.54
C ASP A 165 -6.88 6.94 4.96
N ILE A 166 -6.72 8.06 5.66
CA ILE A 166 -7.37 9.32 5.26
C ILE A 166 -6.88 9.86 3.91
N GLN A 167 -5.64 9.59 3.49
CA GLN A 167 -5.13 9.98 2.18
C GLN A 167 -5.79 9.16 1.08
N ILE A 168 -6.05 7.88 1.35
CA ILE A 168 -6.82 7.01 0.47
C ILE A 168 -8.25 7.53 0.37
N LEU A 169 -8.92 7.79 1.51
CA LEU A 169 -10.31 8.29 1.53
C LEU A 169 -10.48 9.60 0.77
N LYS A 170 -9.51 10.52 0.88
CA LYS A 170 -9.46 11.75 0.06
C LYS A 170 -9.42 11.43 -1.42
N TYR A 171 -8.55 10.50 -1.83
CA TYR A 171 -8.40 10.10 -3.21
C TYR A 171 -9.69 9.44 -3.75
N THR A 172 -10.26 8.48 -3.01
CA THR A 172 -11.52 7.81 -3.39
C THR A 172 -12.68 8.80 -3.46
N TYR A 173 -12.73 9.77 -2.56
CA TYR A 173 -13.72 10.84 -2.61
C TYR A 173 -13.61 11.63 -3.92
N LEU A 174 -12.39 12.01 -4.32
CA LEU A 174 -12.15 12.82 -5.52
C LEU A 174 -12.35 12.06 -6.84
N GLU A 175 -12.11 10.75 -6.85
CA GLU A 175 -12.37 9.87 -8.00
C GLU A 175 -13.86 9.55 -8.20
N ASN A 176 -14.67 9.62 -7.15
CA ASN A 176 -16.09 9.38 -7.24
C ASN A 176 -16.81 10.59 -7.88
N GLU A 177 -16.85 10.62 -9.21
CA GLU A 177 -17.46 11.72 -9.97
C GLU A 177 -18.92 11.99 -9.57
N ARG A 178 -19.69 10.95 -9.24
CA ARG A 178 -21.09 11.11 -8.81
C ARG A 178 -21.18 11.87 -7.48
N LEU A 179 -20.39 11.45 -6.49
CA LEU A 179 -20.31 12.09 -5.18
C LEU A 179 -19.80 13.52 -5.29
N VAL A 180 -18.71 13.72 -6.03
CA VAL A 180 -18.10 15.05 -6.27
C VAL A 180 -19.10 15.98 -6.92
N ASN A 181 -19.74 15.58 -8.01
CA ASN A 181 -20.69 16.42 -8.74
C ASN A 181 -21.91 16.74 -7.86
N ALA A 182 -22.43 15.77 -7.10
CA ALA A 182 -23.52 15.97 -6.17
C ALA A 182 -23.15 16.96 -5.04
N PHE A 183 -21.96 16.81 -4.46
CA PHE A 183 -21.46 17.70 -3.42
C PHE A 183 -21.25 19.12 -3.93
N CYS A 184 -20.52 19.29 -5.03
CA CYS A 184 -20.25 20.59 -5.67
C CYS A 184 -21.53 21.32 -6.02
N LYS A 185 -22.51 20.62 -6.62
CA LYS A 185 -23.82 21.20 -6.95
C LYS A 185 -24.58 21.65 -5.70
N LYS A 186 -24.55 20.85 -4.63
CA LYS A 186 -25.27 21.13 -3.38
C LYS A 186 -24.65 22.27 -2.59
N GLN A 187 -23.32 22.33 -2.54
CA GLN A 187 -22.56 23.36 -1.81
C GLN A 187 -22.21 24.58 -2.66
N LYS A 188 -22.51 24.55 -3.97
CA LYS A 188 -22.20 25.62 -4.95
C LYS A 188 -20.72 25.99 -4.96
N ILE A 189 -19.85 24.99 -5.03
CA ILE A 189 -18.39 25.16 -5.14
C ILE A 189 -17.86 24.46 -6.39
N GLU A 190 -16.71 24.94 -6.88
CA GLU A 190 -15.99 24.32 -7.97
C GLU A 190 -15.21 23.07 -7.51
N LYS A 191 -15.01 22.12 -8.43
CA LYS A 191 -14.29 20.85 -8.14
C LYS A 191 -12.84 21.09 -7.66
N THR A 192 -12.19 22.13 -8.19
CA THR A 192 -10.82 22.51 -7.79
C THR A 192 -10.78 23.05 -6.35
N GLU A 193 -11.83 23.73 -5.91
CA GLU A 193 -11.94 24.23 -4.55
C GLU A 193 -12.29 23.12 -3.55
N LEU A 194 -13.17 22.19 -3.94
CA LEU A 194 -13.43 20.96 -3.19
C LEU A 194 -12.14 20.17 -2.91
N ALA A 195 -11.28 20.01 -3.92
CA ALA A 195 -10.02 19.28 -3.77
C ALA A 195 -9.09 19.93 -2.72
N LYS A 196 -8.99 21.26 -2.71
CA LYS A 196 -8.21 22.00 -1.70
C LYS A 196 -8.80 21.80 -0.31
N LYS A 197 -10.12 21.86 -0.17
CA LYS A 197 -10.80 21.68 1.12
C LYS A 197 -10.62 20.28 1.70
N LEU A 198 -10.57 19.26 0.85
CA LEU A 198 -10.28 17.89 1.29
C LEU A 198 -8.82 17.72 1.73
N ILE A 199 -7.87 18.46 1.12
CA ILE A 199 -6.47 18.49 1.58
C ILE A 199 -6.39 19.14 2.96
N ASP A 200 -6.95 20.34 3.12
CA ASP A 200 -6.97 21.07 4.39
C ASP A 200 -7.61 20.23 5.52
N PHE A 201 -8.69 19.52 5.21
CA PHE A 201 -9.36 18.62 6.15
C PHE A 201 -8.46 17.46 6.59
N ASN A 202 -7.74 16.83 5.67
CA ASN A 202 -6.81 15.75 6.01
C ASN A 202 -5.66 16.22 6.88
N GLU A 203 -5.07 17.38 6.57
CA GLU A 203 -4.02 17.97 7.42
C GLU A 203 -4.54 18.23 8.85
N GLU A 204 -5.80 18.68 8.99
CA GLU A 204 -6.41 18.86 10.31
C GLU A 204 -6.63 17.52 11.03
N LEU A 205 -7.04 16.46 10.33
CA LEU A 205 -7.15 15.13 10.90
C LEU A 205 -5.80 14.58 11.39
N GLU A 206 -4.74 14.75 10.59
CA GLU A 206 -3.38 14.34 10.96
C GLU A 206 -2.88 15.10 12.20
N SER A 207 -3.12 16.42 12.27
CA SER A 207 -2.74 17.23 13.43
C SER A 207 -3.42 16.79 14.74
N LYS A 208 -4.59 16.14 14.63
CA LYS A 208 -5.36 15.58 15.76
C LYS A 208 -5.06 14.10 16.01
N GLY A 209 -4.10 13.50 15.29
CA GLY A 209 -3.73 12.10 15.43
C GLY A 209 -4.71 11.10 14.79
N SER A 210 -5.62 11.57 13.93
CA SER A 210 -6.61 10.71 13.25
C SER A 210 -6.12 10.34 11.86
N PHE A 211 -5.48 9.18 11.73
CA PHE A 211 -4.87 8.74 10.46
C PHE A 211 -5.75 7.76 9.65
N SER A 212 -6.83 7.24 10.23
CA SER A 212 -7.77 6.36 9.53
C SER A 212 -9.23 6.62 9.95
N LYS A 213 -10.18 6.34 9.04
CA LYS A 213 -11.64 6.48 9.26
C LYS A 213 -12.42 5.50 8.38
N THR A 214 -13.66 5.19 8.72
CA THR A 214 -14.57 4.54 7.76
C THR A 214 -14.95 5.54 6.65
N GLN A 215 -15.39 5.05 5.49
CA GLN A 215 -15.82 5.92 4.39
C GLN A 215 -17.01 6.80 4.81
N GLU A 216 -17.96 6.26 5.56
CA GLU A 216 -19.13 7.00 6.05
C GLU A 216 -18.74 8.06 7.07
N ASP A 217 -17.86 7.73 8.03
CA ASP A 217 -17.34 8.68 9.00
C ASP A 217 -16.55 9.78 8.33
N TYR A 218 -15.68 9.43 7.39
CA TYR A 218 -14.87 10.40 6.66
C TYR A 218 -15.75 11.38 5.88
N ASN A 219 -16.74 10.87 5.15
CA ASN A 219 -17.68 11.70 4.39
C ASN A 219 -18.50 12.61 5.33
N SER A 220 -18.98 12.08 6.45
CA SER A 220 -19.78 12.82 7.43
C SER A 220 -18.96 13.88 8.18
N HIS A 221 -17.74 13.52 8.59
CA HIS A 221 -16.81 14.44 9.25
C HIS A 221 -16.36 15.54 8.30
N PHE A 222 -16.05 15.21 7.04
CA PHE A 222 -15.69 16.21 6.03
C PHE A 222 -16.84 17.20 5.82
N LEU A 223 -18.08 16.72 5.68
CA LEU A 223 -19.25 17.58 5.50
C LEU A 223 -19.50 18.47 6.73
N SER A 224 -19.36 17.93 7.94
CA SER A 224 -19.47 18.70 9.19
C SER A 224 -18.39 19.76 9.28
N TRP A 225 -17.13 19.37 9.06
CA TRP A 225 -15.98 20.26 9.05
C TRP A 225 -16.11 21.37 8.00
N PHE A 226 -16.57 21.05 6.79
CA PHE A 226 -16.78 22.02 5.71
C PHE A 226 -17.81 23.10 6.07
N ARG A 227 -18.89 22.71 6.76
CA ARG A 227 -19.92 23.66 7.22
C ARG A 227 -19.41 24.58 8.33
N ILE A 228 -18.57 24.06 9.22
CA ILE A 228 -17.97 24.82 10.32
C ILE A 228 -16.88 25.76 9.80
N SER A 229 -16.05 25.30 8.86
CA SER A 229 -15.00 26.12 8.24
C SER A 229 -15.56 27.19 7.30
N GLY A 230 -16.77 27.01 6.77
CA GLY A 230 -17.51 28.04 6.01
C GLY A 230 -18.27 29.06 6.86
N THR A 231 -18.42 28.86 8.17
CA THR A 231 -19.15 29.76 9.09
C THR A 231 -18.24 30.55 10.03
N LYS A 232 -16.96 30.17 10.16
CA LYS A 232 -15.98 30.96 10.91
C LYS A 232 -15.40 32.07 10.01
N PRO A 233 -15.33 33.33 10.47
CA PRO A 233 -14.57 34.36 9.78
C PRO A 233 -13.12 33.91 9.67
N ASN A 234 -12.56 34.13 8.49
CA ASN A 234 -11.26 33.66 8.05
C ASN A 234 -10.12 34.20 8.93
N TYR A 235 -9.79 33.52 10.03
CA TYR A 235 -8.62 33.81 10.87
C TYR A 235 -7.35 33.13 10.34
N LYS A 236 -7.12 33.16 9.04
CA LYS A 236 -5.78 32.96 8.45
C LYS A 236 -5.54 33.94 7.31
N GLN A 237 -5.80 35.22 7.59
CA GLN A 237 -5.27 36.33 6.81
C GLN A 237 -4.93 37.52 7.71
N THR A 238 -4.21 37.29 8.80
CA THR A 238 -3.57 38.36 9.56
C THR A 238 -2.37 37.80 10.30
N GLN A 239 -1.25 37.60 9.60
CA GLN A 239 0.12 37.74 10.12
C GLN A 239 1.10 37.88 8.94
N LEU A 240 0.77 38.76 7.99
CA LEU A 240 1.71 39.27 6.96
C LEU A 240 1.32 40.72 6.62
N THR A 241 1.19 41.55 7.65
CA THR A 241 1.19 43.02 7.66
C THR A 241 0.92 43.39 9.11
N THR A 242 1.90 43.73 9.94
CA THR A 242 2.36 45.12 10.10
C THR A 242 3.47 45.09 11.14
N VAL A 243 4.74 45.28 10.76
CA VAL A 243 5.71 46.10 11.52
C VAL A 243 6.81 46.56 10.55
N HIS A 244 6.53 47.64 9.82
CA HIS A 244 7.53 48.65 9.44
C HIS A 244 6.81 49.99 9.37
N SER A 245 6.82 50.75 10.46
CA SER A 245 7.42 52.09 10.53
C SER A 245 6.98 52.86 11.79
N ASN A 246 7.93 53.63 12.31
CA ASN A 246 7.80 54.85 13.13
C ASN A 246 7.51 54.70 14.63
N ARG A 247 8.56 54.62 15.46
CA ARG A 247 9.32 55.76 15.98
C ARG A 247 10.57 55.30 16.71
#